data_AF-A0A0D9P9M6-F1
#
_entry.id   AF-A0A0D9P9M6-F1
#
_cell.length_a   1.000
_cell.length_b   1.000
_cell.length_c   1.000
_cell.angle_alpha   90.00
_cell.angle_beta   90.00
_cell.angle_gamma   90.00
#
_symmetry.space_group_name_H-M   'P 1'
#
loop_
_entity.id
_entity.type
_entity.pdbx_description
1 polymer ?
#
loop_
_entity_poly.entity_id
_entity_poly.type
_entity_poly.pdbx_seq_one_letter_code
_entity_poly.pdbx_strand_id
1 'polypeptide(L)'
;MTNPNPNATDGLMAQDSLRRRMIGHGALMILTALLGGFGLYMHIMGGIEISPGHLITFNVPGTEAGWVRCHTGPVANGFMVIVTALGMVHLPVPEKTAKRIGWVVVMDGWSNVGFYFFGNLSPNRGLALGKTHVGDANVWSVLAFVPAVVFGFLVVGAFAELGYYGLFAKNKSPRPRHEFDIGAYGQKTK
;
A
#
# COMPACT_ATOMS: atom_id res chain seq x y z
N MET A 1 -30.57 -30.63 -3.92
CA MET A 1 -29.36 -29.84 -3.61
C MET A 1 -28.77 -29.40 -4.94
N THR A 2 -28.87 -28.12 -5.30
CA THR A 2 -28.26 -27.58 -6.52
C THR A 2 -26.75 -27.50 -6.33
N ASN A 3 -26.00 -28.18 -7.18
CA ASN A 3 -24.53 -28.14 -7.17
C ASN A 3 -24.07 -26.67 -7.31
N PRO A 4 -23.23 -26.13 -6.42
CA PRO A 4 -22.74 -24.76 -6.57
C PRO A 4 -22.00 -24.61 -7.91
N ASN A 5 -22.27 -23.51 -8.61
CA ASN A 5 -21.63 -23.21 -9.88
C ASN A 5 -20.10 -23.10 -9.67
N PRO A 6 -19.27 -23.99 -10.27
CA PRO A 6 -17.84 -24.02 -10.02
C PRO A 6 -17.14 -22.68 -10.32
N ASN A 7 -17.64 -21.92 -11.31
CA ASN A 7 -17.12 -20.59 -11.66
C ASN A 7 -17.35 -19.53 -10.57
N ALA A 8 -18.37 -19.69 -9.73
CA ALA A 8 -18.65 -18.75 -8.64
C ALA A 8 -17.69 -18.95 -7.46
N THR A 9 -17.35 -20.21 -7.16
CA THR A 9 -16.33 -20.59 -6.16
C THR A 9 -14.93 -20.13 -6.53
N ASP A 10 -14.55 -20.24 -7.81
CA ASP A 10 -13.23 -19.79 -8.29
C ASP A 10 -13.04 -18.28 -8.16
N GLY A 11 -14.08 -17.50 -8.47
CA GLY A 11 -14.04 -16.05 -8.34
C GLY A 11 -13.98 -15.56 -6.89
N LEU A 12 -14.63 -16.28 -5.96
CA LEU A 12 -14.55 -16.03 -4.52
C LEU A 12 -13.14 -16.29 -3.98
N MET A 13 -12.56 -17.46 -4.31
CA MET A 13 -11.19 -17.85 -3.94
C MET A 13 -10.16 -16.84 -4.43
N ALA A 14 -10.34 -16.32 -5.65
CA ALA A 14 -9.43 -15.36 -6.24
C ALA A 14 -9.49 -13.98 -5.56
N GLN A 15 -10.67 -13.49 -5.19
CA GLN A 15 -10.80 -12.25 -4.41
C GLN A 15 -10.21 -12.39 -2.99
N ASP A 16 -10.35 -13.55 -2.36
CA ASP A 16 -9.71 -13.83 -1.06
C ASP A 16 -8.18 -13.84 -1.17
N SER A 17 -7.64 -14.43 -2.23
CA SER A 17 -6.19 -14.42 -2.49
C SER A 17 -5.63 -13.01 -2.70
N LEU A 18 -6.36 -12.17 -3.45
CA LEU A 18 -6.01 -10.77 -3.68
C LEU A 18 -6.07 -9.97 -2.38
N ARG A 19 -7.15 -10.11 -1.60
CA ARG A 19 -7.32 -9.42 -0.32
C ARG A 19 -6.17 -9.70 0.62
N ARG A 20 -5.79 -10.98 0.78
CA ARG A 20 -4.65 -11.38 1.63
C ARG A 20 -3.33 -10.74 1.17
N ARG A 21 -3.08 -10.69 -0.14
CA ARG A 21 -1.88 -10.05 -0.70
C ARG A 21 -1.88 -8.55 -0.45
N MET A 22 -3.00 -7.86 -0.67
CA MET A 22 -3.12 -6.43 -0.39
C MET A 22 -2.86 -6.12 1.09
N ILE A 23 -3.46 -6.88 2.01
CA ILE A 23 -3.22 -6.72 3.44
C ILE A 23 -1.72 -6.91 3.77
N GLY A 24 -1.10 -7.94 3.21
CA GLY A 24 0.34 -8.19 3.38
C GLY A 24 1.21 -7.04 2.87
N HIS A 25 0.93 -6.52 1.68
CA HIS A 25 1.65 -5.36 1.15
C HIS A 25 1.44 -4.10 2.00
N GLY A 26 0.20 -3.82 2.44
CA GLY A 26 -0.05 -2.68 3.31
C GLY A 26 0.66 -2.78 4.67
N ALA A 27 0.73 -3.98 5.25
CA ALA A 27 1.53 -4.22 6.46
C ALA A 27 3.02 -4.00 6.22
N LEU A 28 3.55 -4.43 5.08
CA LEU A 28 4.95 -4.16 4.69
C LEU A 28 5.21 -2.66 4.46
N MET A 29 4.26 -1.90 3.92
CA MET A 29 4.39 -0.44 3.82
C MET A 29 4.45 0.20 5.21
N ILE A 30 3.59 -0.20 6.15
CA ILE A 30 3.65 0.25 7.53
C ILE A 30 5.00 -0.10 8.18
N LEU A 31 5.54 -1.30 7.90
CA LEU A 31 6.88 -1.67 8.34
C LEU A 31 7.95 -0.71 7.79
N THR A 32 7.88 -0.33 6.51
CA THR A 32 8.83 0.68 5.97
C THR A 32 8.68 2.03 6.66
N ALA A 33 7.48 2.41 7.10
CA ALA A 33 7.27 3.61 7.90
C ALA A 33 7.97 3.54 9.26
N LEU A 34 7.96 2.38 9.91
CA LEU A 34 8.72 2.18 11.17
C LEU A 34 10.22 2.35 10.93
N LEU A 35 10.75 1.81 9.83
CA LEU A 35 12.13 2.04 9.41
C LEU A 35 12.42 3.52 9.12
N GLY A 36 11.46 4.23 8.51
CA GLY A 36 11.52 5.69 8.32
C GLY A 36 11.55 6.45 9.65
N GLY A 37 10.83 5.97 10.67
CA GLY A 37 10.86 6.52 12.03
C GLY A 37 12.21 6.34 12.72
N PHE A 38 12.85 5.17 12.56
CA PHE A 38 14.25 4.99 12.97
C PHE A 38 15.18 5.93 12.23
N GLY A 39 15.00 6.11 10.92
CA GLY A 39 15.75 7.09 10.12
C GLY A 39 15.62 8.52 10.66
N LEU A 40 14.40 8.95 10.99
CA LEU A 40 14.13 10.25 11.61
C LEU A 40 14.83 10.40 12.96
N TYR A 41 14.68 9.41 13.84
CA TYR A 41 15.35 9.38 15.15
C TYR A 41 16.87 9.53 15.01
N MET A 42 17.49 8.70 14.16
CA MET A 42 18.94 8.71 13.96
C MET A 42 19.43 10.02 13.33
N HIS A 43 18.66 10.59 12.40
CA HIS A 43 19.00 11.87 11.75
C HIS A 43 18.97 13.03 12.75
N ILE A 44 17.93 13.13 13.59
CA ILE A 44 17.82 14.20 14.60
C ILE A 44 18.90 14.06 15.67
N MET A 45 19.16 12.83 16.14
CA MET A 45 20.18 12.56 17.15
C MET A 45 21.61 12.74 16.63
N GLY A 46 21.82 12.69 15.31
CA GLY A 46 23.15 12.62 14.71
C GLY A 46 23.89 11.31 15.04
N GLY A 47 23.14 10.22 15.26
CA GLY A 47 23.68 8.94 15.70
C GLY A 47 22.64 8.00 16.34
N ILE A 48 23.12 6.95 17.01
CA ILE A 48 22.32 6.04 17.85
C ILE A 48 22.89 6.03 19.26
N GLU A 49 22.02 6.20 20.25
CA GLU A 49 22.36 5.98 21.65
C GLU A 49 22.15 4.51 22.01
N ILE A 50 23.22 3.81 22.41
CA ILE A 50 23.15 2.38 22.76
C ILE A 50 22.94 2.13 24.25
N SER A 51 23.32 3.11 25.08
CA SER A 51 23.11 3.14 26.52
C SER A 51 23.12 4.60 26.98
N PRO A 52 22.54 4.93 28.14
CA PRO A 52 22.44 6.31 28.61
C PRO A 52 23.79 7.04 28.58
N GLY A 53 23.88 8.09 27.75
CA GLY A 53 25.09 8.90 27.57
C GLY A 53 26.15 8.32 26.62
N HIS A 54 25.93 7.16 26.00
CA HIS A 54 26.85 6.56 25.03
C HIS A 54 26.27 6.63 23.61
N LEU A 55 26.61 7.71 22.92
CA LEU A 55 26.17 8.01 21.55
C LEU A 55 27.22 7.56 20.53
N ILE A 56 26.83 6.67 19.63
CA ILE A 56 27.61 6.38 18.41
C ILE A 56 27.18 7.40 17.36
N THR A 57 28.07 8.33 17.03
CA THR A 57 27.79 9.43 16.10
C THR A 57 28.00 9.02 14.64
N PHE A 58 27.05 9.37 13.79
CA PHE A 58 27.15 9.23 12.35
C PHE A 58 26.09 10.10 11.66
N ASN A 59 26.33 10.43 10.39
CA ASN A 59 25.41 11.24 9.62
C ASN A 59 24.44 10.36 8.82
N VAL A 60 23.14 10.59 8.99
CA VAL A 60 22.10 9.99 8.16
C VAL A 60 21.70 10.99 7.07
N PRO A 61 21.84 10.65 5.78
CA PRO A 61 21.54 11.59 4.70
C PRO A 61 20.06 11.98 4.64
N GLY A 62 19.79 13.08 3.94
CA GLY A 62 18.44 13.62 3.75
C GLY A 62 18.13 14.76 4.69
N THR A 63 16.85 14.97 4.97
CA THR A 63 16.36 16.09 5.77
C THR A 63 15.35 15.60 6.81
N GLU A 64 15.23 16.30 7.94
CA GLU A 64 14.21 16.01 8.95
C GLU A 64 12.81 15.93 8.33
N ALA A 65 12.41 16.91 7.53
CA ALA A 65 11.11 16.92 6.86
C ALA A 65 10.92 15.74 5.89
N GLY A 66 11.97 15.30 5.21
CA GLY A 66 11.91 14.12 4.37
C GLY A 66 11.78 12.83 5.17
N TRP A 67 12.50 12.70 6.29
CA TRP A 67 12.36 11.57 7.21
C TRP A 67 10.99 11.49 7.89
N VAL A 68 10.38 12.64 8.24
CA VAL A 68 8.98 12.70 8.69
C VAL A 68 8.02 12.14 7.62
N ARG A 69 8.25 12.44 6.34
CA ARG A 69 7.47 11.85 5.23
C ARG A 69 7.74 10.36 5.06
N CYS A 70 8.99 9.91 5.19
CA CYS A 70 9.32 8.48 5.20
C CYS A 70 8.65 7.74 6.36
N HIS A 71 8.39 8.41 7.49
CA HIS A 71 7.71 7.81 8.63
C HIS A 71 6.19 7.79 8.48
N THR A 72 5.58 8.87 7.98
CA THR A 72 4.10 9.01 7.96
C THR A 72 3.47 8.60 6.62
N GLY A 73 4.15 8.83 5.51
CA GLY A 73 3.66 8.55 4.16
C GLY A 73 3.37 7.07 3.91
N PRO A 74 4.29 6.13 4.23
CA PRO A 74 4.03 4.70 4.09
C PRO A 74 2.91 4.18 5.00
N VAL A 75 2.65 4.82 6.16
CA VAL A 75 1.50 4.48 7.02
C VAL A 75 0.19 4.77 6.29
N ALA A 76 0.05 5.96 5.74
CA ALA A 76 -1.17 6.35 5.00
C ALA A 76 -1.40 5.45 3.77
N ASN A 77 -0.35 5.15 3.01
CA ASN A 77 -0.43 4.24 1.86
C ASN A 77 -0.76 2.80 2.27
N GLY A 78 -0.13 2.31 3.35
CA GLY A 78 -0.44 0.98 3.89
C GLY A 78 -1.89 0.86 4.33
N PHE A 79 -2.42 1.88 5.02
CA PHE A 79 -3.84 1.94 5.38
C PHE A 79 -4.74 2.00 4.17
N MET A 80 -4.43 2.82 3.16
CA MET A 80 -5.20 2.88 1.92
C MET A 80 -5.33 1.49 1.27
N VAL A 81 -4.22 0.75 1.15
CA VAL A 81 -4.22 -0.60 0.58
C VAL A 81 -5.06 -1.57 1.43
N ILE A 82 -4.88 -1.58 2.75
CA ILE A 82 -5.61 -2.46 3.67
C ILE A 82 -7.11 -2.14 3.65
N VAL A 83 -7.48 -0.86 3.78
CA VAL A 83 -8.87 -0.41 3.79
C VAL A 83 -9.55 -0.71 2.45
N THR A 84 -8.85 -0.51 1.33
CA THR A 84 -9.38 -0.90 0.01
C THR A 84 -9.64 -2.41 -0.05
N ALA A 85 -8.70 -3.23 0.44
CA ALA A 85 -8.86 -4.68 0.46
C ALA A 85 -10.05 -5.14 1.31
N LEU A 86 -10.26 -4.50 2.47
CA LEU A 86 -11.35 -4.78 3.39
C LEU A 86 -12.70 -4.19 2.93
N GLY A 87 -12.70 -3.05 2.25
CA GLY A 87 -13.92 -2.38 1.79
C GLY A 87 -14.47 -2.96 0.49
N MET A 88 -13.58 -3.34 -0.45
CA MET A 88 -13.98 -3.81 -1.78
C MET A 88 -14.82 -5.10 -1.73
N VAL A 89 -14.70 -5.91 -0.67
CA VAL A 89 -15.54 -7.11 -0.47
C VAL A 89 -17.00 -6.81 -0.12
N HIS A 90 -17.35 -5.53 0.05
CA HIS A 90 -18.73 -5.10 0.28
C HIS A 90 -19.36 -4.43 -0.95
N LEU A 91 -18.59 -4.23 -2.03
CA LEU A 91 -19.03 -3.55 -3.23
C LEU A 91 -19.32 -4.51 -4.39
N PRO A 92 -20.33 -4.28 -5.24
CA PRO A 92 -20.66 -5.16 -6.37
C PRO A 92 -19.67 -5.02 -7.55
N VAL A 93 -18.37 -5.10 -7.27
CA VAL A 93 -17.28 -4.96 -8.25
C VAL A 93 -17.01 -6.31 -8.92
N PRO A 94 -17.05 -6.40 -10.27
CA PRO A 94 -16.66 -7.60 -10.99
C PRO A 94 -15.24 -8.04 -10.66
N GLU A 95 -15.00 -9.34 -10.58
CA GLU A 95 -13.70 -9.91 -10.15
C GLU A 95 -12.50 -9.36 -10.95
N LYS A 96 -12.61 -9.29 -12.27
CA LYS A 96 -11.55 -8.74 -13.14
C LYS A 96 -11.22 -7.29 -12.77
N THR A 97 -12.25 -6.48 -12.54
CA THR A 97 -12.12 -5.08 -12.13
C THR A 97 -11.50 -4.99 -10.73
N ALA A 98 -11.97 -5.81 -9.79
CA ALA A 98 -11.43 -5.86 -8.43
C ALA A 98 -9.94 -6.22 -8.42
N LYS A 99 -9.51 -7.19 -9.23
CA LYS A 99 -8.09 -7.54 -9.42
C LYS A 99 -7.27 -6.37 -9.96
N ARG A 100 -7.78 -5.69 -10.99
CA ARG A 100 -7.10 -4.51 -11.57
C ARG A 100 -6.96 -3.39 -10.54
N ILE A 101 -8.06 -2.99 -9.90
CA ILE A 101 -8.07 -1.93 -8.87
C ILE A 101 -7.11 -2.31 -7.74
N GLY A 102 -7.20 -3.53 -7.22
CA GLY A 102 -6.35 -4.00 -6.11
C GLY A 102 -4.86 -3.90 -6.42
N TRP A 103 -4.43 -4.32 -7.62
CA TRP A 103 -3.02 -4.21 -8.02
C TRP A 103 -2.58 -2.78 -8.31
N VAL A 104 -3.43 -1.95 -8.92
CA VAL A 104 -3.13 -0.53 -9.11
C VAL A 104 -2.89 0.16 -7.76
N VAL A 105 -3.76 -0.07 -6.78
CA VAL A 105 -3.65 0.50 -5.43
C VAL A 105 -2.40 0.00 -4.70
N VAL A 106 -2.04 -1.28 -4.84
CA VAL A 106 -0.78 -1.82 -4.27
C VAL A 106 0.45 -1.17 -4.91
N MET A 107 0.48 -1.05 -6.24
CA MET A 107 1.62 -0.49 -6.97
C MET A 107 1.76 1.01 -6.74
N ASP A 108 0.65 1.75 -6.64
CA ASP A 108 0.65 3.14 -6.22
C ASP A 108 1.22 3.31 -4.81
N GLY A 109 0.75 2.50 -3.86
CA GLY A 109 1.27 2.51 -2.50
C GLY A 109 2.79 2.33 -2.44
N TRP A 110 3.34 1.35 -3.17
CA TRP A 110 4.79 1.14 -3.23
C TRP A 110 5.54 2.25 -3.97
N SER A 111 4.93 2.81 -5.00
CA SER A 111 5.50 3.96 -5.73
C SER A 111 5.63 5.18 -4.82
N ASN A 112 4.61 5.45 -3.99
CA ASN A 112 4.64 6.51 -3.01
C ASN A 112 5.66 6.23 -1.89
N VAL A 113 5.75 4.98 -1.40
CA VAL A 113 6.83 4.60 -0.46
C VAL A 113 8.19 4.92 -1.06
N GLY A 114 8.48 4.45 -2.28
CA GLY A 114 9.72 4.77 -2.98
C GLY A 114 9.95 6.28 -3.13
N PHE A 115 8.90 7.02 -3.51
CA PHE A 115 8.96 8.48 -3.63
C PHE A 115 9.40 9.17 -2.34
N TYR A 116 8.89 8.75 -1.16
CA TYR A 116 9.32 9.36 0.11
C TYR A 116 10.80 9.12 0.39
N PHE A 117 11.27 7.88 0.24
CA PHE A 117 12.66 7.53 0.51
C PHE A 117 13.63 8.14 -0.50
N PHE A 118 13.38 7.97 -1.79
CA PHE A 118 14.26 8.52 -2.84
C PHE A 118 14.16 10.03 -2.93
N GLY A 119 12.97 10.60 -2.71
CA GLY A 119 12.77 12.05 -2.61
C GLY A 119 13.57 12.67 -1.47
N ASN A 120 13.72 11.97 -0.33
CA ASN A 120 14.56 12.43 0.77
C ASN A 120 16.06 12.45 0.42
N LEU A 121 16.50 11.62 -0.52
CA LEU A 121 17.88 11.55 -1.01
C LEU A 121 18.12 12.43 -2.26
N SER A 122 17.09 13.13 -2.72
CA SER A 122 17.12 13.92 -3.95
C SER A 122 17.16 15.42 -3.66
N PRO A 123 18.07 16.20 -4.28
CA PRO A 123 18.11 17.65 -4.13
C PRO A 123 16.80 18.33 -4.54
N ASN A 124 16.16 17.86 -5.62
CA ASN A 124 14.89 18.40 -6.08
C ASN A 124 13.66 17.74 -5.42
N ARG A 125 13.87 17.01 -4.31
CA ARG A 125 12.84 16.28 -3.56
C ARG A 125 12.08 15.23 -4.37
N GLY A 126 12.65 14.77 -5.49
CA GLY A 126 12.01 13.81 -6.39
C GLY A 126 10.85 14.37 -7.21
N LEU A 127 10.72 15.70 -7.32
CA LEU A 127 9.55 16.35 -7.93
C LEU A 127 9.66 16.58 -9.43
N ALA A 128 10.84 16.41 -10.02
CA ALA A 128 11.05 16.64 -11.44
C ALA A 128 12.20 15.81 -12.00
N LEU A 129 12.21 15.64 -13.32
CA LEU A 129 13.34 15.05 -14.08
C LEU A 129 14.37 16.10 -14.49
N GLY A 130 14.09 17.39 -14.26
CA GLY A 130 14.96 18.51 -14.60
C GLY A 130 15.32 19.37 -13.39
N LYS A 131 16.01 20.48 -13.66
CA LYS A 131 16.35 21.49 -12.65
C LYS A 131 15.09 22.15 -12.10
N THR A 132 15.09 22.38 -10.79
CA THR A 132 14.00 23.07 -10.09
C THR A 132 14.58 24.18 -9.21
N HIS A 133 13.72 25.07 -8.71
CA HIS A 133 14.12 26.11 -7.76
C HIS A 133 14.64 25.58 -6.42
N VAL A 134 14.38 24.31 -6.08
CA VAL A 134 14.85 23.67 -4.84
C VAL A 134 16.08 22.78 -5.04
N GLY A 135 16.48 22.51 -6.28
CA GLY A 135 17.65 21.68 -6.58
C GLY A 135 17.61 21.04 -7.98
N ASP A 136 18.75 20.47 -8.36
CA ASP A 136 18.92 19.73 -9.62
C ASP A 136 18.40 18.29 -9.50
N ALA A 137 18.01 17.70 -10.63
CA ALA A 137 17.61 16.30 -10.70
C ALA A 137 18.84 15.37 -10.64
N ASN A 138 18.64 14.20 -10.04
CA ASN A 138 19.62 13.11 -10.03
C ASN A 138 18.91 11.74 -10.20
N VAL A 139 19.65 10.65 -10.07
CA VAL A 139 19.09 9.29 -10.18
C VAL A 139 17.95 9.05 -9.18
N TRP A 140 18.07 9.57 -7.96
CA TRP A 140 17.02 9.46 -6.93
C TRP A 140 15.76 10.21 -7.34
N SER A 141 15.90 11.34 -8.07
CA SER A 141 14.75 12.04 -8.63
C SER A 141 13.96 11.19 -9.61
N VAL A 142 14.65 10.46 -10.50
CA VAL A 142 14.00 9.61 -11.50
C VAL A 142 13.26 8.46 -10.83
N LEU A 143 13.92 7.79 -9.87
CA LEU A 143 13.35 6.68 -9.10
C LEU A 143 12.14 7.10 -8.26
N ALA A 144 12.15 8.33 -7.73
CA ALA A 144 11.03 8.88 -7.00
C ALA A 144 9.87 9.24 -7.95
N PHE A 145 10.17 10.03 -8.99
CA PHE A 145 9.17 10.72 -9.80
C PHE A 145 8.41 9.78 -10.74
N VAL A 146 9.11 8.94 -11.52
CA VAL A 146 8.49 8.18 -12.61
C VAL A 146 7.44 7.20 -12.11
N PRO A 147 7.70 6.34 -11.11
CA PRO A 147 6.68 5.42 -10.60
C PRO A 147 5.51 6.16 -9.97
N ALA A 148 5.79 7.19 -9.15
CA ALA A 148 4.76 7.96 -8.45
C ALA A 148 3.81 8.66 -9.41
N VAL A 149 4.31 9.24 -10.50
CA VAL A 149 3.46 9.87 -11.52
C VAL A 149 2.61 8.83 -12.25
N VAL A 150 3.21 7.74 -12.72
CA VAL A 150 2.49 6.71 -13.48
C VAL A 150 1.37 6.11 -12.65
N PHE A 151 1.68 5.63 -11.44
CA PHE A 151 0.67 4.99 -10.60
C PHE A 151 -0.27 5.99 -9.92
N GLY A 152 0.18 7.22 -9.67
CA GLY A 152 -0.68 8.29 -9.17
C GLY A 152 -1.83 8.61 -10.13
N PHE A 153 -1.59 8.63 -11.44
CA PHE A 153 -2.70 8.80 -12.40
C PHE A 153 -3.60 7.57 -12.48
N LEU A 154 -3.03 6.36 -12.41
CA LEU A 154 -3.82 5.12 -12.45
C LEU A 154 -4.72 4.96 -11.22
N VAL A 155 -4.21 5.32 -10.03
CA VAL A 155 -4.95 5.15 -8.76
C VAL A 155 -6.13 6.12 -8.67
N VAL A 156 -6.01 7.33 -9.24
CA VAL A 156 -7.14 8.27 -9.37
C VAL A 156 -8.28 7.61 -10.15
N GLY A 157 -7.98 6.98 -11.30
CA GLY A 157 -8.98 6.26 -12.08
C GLY A 157 -9.56 5.06 -11.33
N ALA A 158 -8.72 4.31 -10.61
CA ALA A 158 -9.14 3.15 -9.84
C ALA A 158 -10.11 3.52 -8.69
N PHE A 159 -9.84 4.60 -7.96
CA PHE A 159 -10.74 5.07 -6.90
C PHE A 159 -12.00 5.75 -7.44
N ALA A 160 -11.93 6.44 -8.58
CA ALA A 160 -13.13 6.95 -9.25
C ALA A 160 -14.08 5.81 -9.63
N GLU A 161 -13.55 4.71 -10.19
CA GLU A 161 -14.32 3.52 -10.50
C GLU A 161 -14.85 2.82 -9.25
N LEU A 162 -14.02 2.65 -8.21
CA LEU A 162 -14.45 2.08 -6.94
C LEU A 162 -15.59 2.90 -6.29
N GLY A 163 -15.48 4.23 -6.33
CA GLY A 163 -16.50 5.17 -5.87
C GLY A 163 -17.79 5.05 -6.67
N TYR A 164 -17.71 4.89 -7.99
CA TYR A 164 -18.89 4.62 -8.83
C TYR A 164 -19.61 3.34 -8.39
N TYR A 165 -18.88 2.26 -8.12
CA TYR A 165 -19.48 1.02 -7.60
C TYR A 165 -20.06 1.19 -6.19
N GLY A 166 -19.47 2.05 -5.36
CA GLY A 166 -19.99 2.36 -4.03
C GLY A 166 -21.28 3.17 -4.03
N LEU A 167 -21.46 4.07 -4.99
CA LEU A 167 -22.57 5.02 -5.00
C LEU A 167 -23.73 4.61 -5.92
N PHE A 168 -23.45 3.97 -7.06
CA PHE A 168 -24.43 3.83 -8.14
C PHE A 168 -24.68 2.39 -8.58
N ALA A 169 -23.78 1.44 -8.30
CA ALA A 169 -23.97 0.06 -8.74
C ALA A 169 -25.02 -0.67 -7.89
N LYS A 170 -26.05 -1.21 -8.53
CA LYS A 170 -27.07 -2.03 -7.87
C LYS A 170 -26.51 -3.41 -7.55
N ASN A 171 -26.69 -3.88 -6.32
CA ASN A 171 -26.35 -5.26 -5.92
C ASN A 171 -27.17 -6.26 -6.76
N LYS A 172 -26.50 -6.98 -7.66
CA LYS A 172 -27.07 -8.19 -8.27
C LYS A 172 -26.78 -9.37 -7.34
N SER A 173 -27.69 -9.56 -6.38
CA SER A 173 -27.73 -10.65 -5.40
C SER A 173 -26.68 -10.59 -4.28
N PRO A 174 -27.01 -10.99 -3.04
CA PRO A 174 -26.05 -11.06 -1.95
C PRO A 174 -24.96 -12.07 -2.30
N ARG A 175 -23.69 -11.67 -2.14
CA ARG A 175 -22.61 -12.66 -2.10
C ARG A 175 -22.94 -13.67 -0.99
N PRO A 176 -22.80 -14.99 -1.23
CA PRO A 176 -22.90 -15.97 -0.16
C PRO A 176 -21.93 -15.54 0.93
N ARG A 177 -22.47 -15.19 2.10
CA ARG A 177 -21.65 -14.92 3.28
C ARG A 177 -20.91 -16.22 3.55
N HIS A 178 -19.59 -16.19 3.72
CA HIS A 178 -18.87 -17.34 4.25
C HIS A 178 -19.47 -17.65 5.63
N GLU A 179 -20.44 -18.55 5.65
CA GLU A 179 -20.73 -19.33 6.83
C GLU A 179 -19.46 -20.16 7.04
N PHE A 180 -18.68 -19.78 8.05
CA PHE A 180 -17.57 -20.60 8.49
C PHE A 180 -18.19 -21.94 8.89
N ASP A 181 -18.17 -22.92 7.98
CA ASP A 181 -18.66 -24.26 8.26
C ASP A 181 -17.65 -24.95 9.20
N ILE A 182 -17.86 -24.71 10.49
CA ILE A 182 -17.16 -25.35 11.61
C ILE A 182 -17.41 -26.88 11.65
N GLY A 183 -18.32 -27.43 10.82
CA GLY A 183 -18.64 -28.85 10.77
C GLY A 183 -17.64 -29.71 9.98
N ALA A 184 -16.88 -29.14 9.05
CA ALA A 184 -16.05 -29.93 8.12
C ALA A 184 -14.76 -30.50 8.74
N TYR A 185 -14.36 -30.06 9.94
CA TYR A 185 -13.16 -30.57 10.64
C TYR A 185 -13.48 -31.62 11.73
N GLY A 186 -14.76 -31.95 11.95
CA GLY A 186 -15.21 -32.68 13.15
C GLY A 186 -15.56 -34.16 13.01
N GLN A 187 -15.52 -34.76 11.81
CA GLN A 187 -15.86 -36.19 11.65
C GLN A 187 -14.71 -37.01 11.07
N LYS A 188 -13.72 -37.27 11.93
CA LYS A 188 -13.04 -38.57 11.94
C LYS A 188 -13.41 -39.30 13.23
N THR A 189 -14.60 -39.88 13.26
CA THR A 189 -14.92 -40.94 14.22
C THR A 189 -14.47 -42.27 13.61
N LYS A 190 -13.61 -42.97 14.36
CA LYS A 190 -13.34 -44.40 14.18
C LYS A 190 -14.61 -45.21 14.40
#